data_AF-A0A813LYD6-F1
#
_entry.id   AF-A0A813LYD6-F1
#
_cell.length_a   1.000
_cell.length_b   1.000
_cell.length_c   1.000
_cell.angle_alpha   90.00
_cell.angle_beta   90.00
_cell.angle_gamma   90.00
#
_symmetry.space_group_name_H-M   'P 1'
#
loop_
_entity.id
_entity.type
_entity.pdbx_description
1 polymer ?
#
loop_
_entity_poly.entity_id
_entity_poly.type
_entity_poly.pdbx_seq_one_letter_code
_entity_poly.pdbx_strand_id
1 'polypeptide(L)'
;VIVLDLPVSGGKIAQDGRPVKLLRKFAVHEFDLRQFKTDSRDFLRAFQQAVEKRVRSNHPSFIGLSSGYDSGAIQVALKRMGQSHASYTIFSTEDMDIIQRRIEWTGSLVEANIIILSEPDRAREERFLREHSEHFTFSGLGRQGALVDDPASHGLSHIFREVRQRGILVYLSGTGADEVISDYGHGGRKFFPHSSFGGLFPEELSEVFPWPSFFLGTQRDYLMKEELVAGAHGIEGRYPFLDRAVVQEYLWLSASVKNSRYKAPLHDLLEGAGYPFLAGEKVGFNADYNVREDGSSVKLSRGNADALQGRVRAAAQDLSSGGVLVAQQLEADEAQLDAVVADLRRREANVNQATTEVFQAQSELFRREQEIVAAANSYDE
;
A
#
# COMPACT_ATOMS: atom_id res chain seq x y z
N VAL A 1 -0.60 -14.89 15.88
CA VAL A 1 0.40 -15.12 14.81
C VAL A 1 -0.35 -15.50 13.54
N ILE A 2 -0.49 -14.56 12.61
CA ILE A 2 -1.05 -14.83 11.29
C ILE A 2 0.05 -15.54 10.50
N VAL A 3 -0.12 -16.83 10.26
CA VAL A 3 0.85 -17.64 9.51
C VAL A 3 0.49 -17.52 8.04
N LEU A 4 1.22 -16.68 7.31
CA LEU A 4 1.12 -16.55 5.85
C LEU A 4 1.65 -17.85 5.20
N ASP A 5 0.88 -18.41 4.26
CA ASP A 5 1.32 -19.49 3.38
C ASP A 5 2.33 -18.94 2.38
N LEU A 6 3.57 -19.43 2.44
CA LEU A 6 4.46 -19.46 1.28
C LEU A 6 4.48 -20.91 0.77
N PRO A 7 4.29 -21.16 -0.53
CA PRO A 7 4.32 -22.51 -1.07
C PRO A 7 5.79 -22.90 -1.24
N VAL A 8 6.41 -23.38 -0.17
CA VAL A 8 7.67 -24.13 -0.28
C VAL A 8 7.49 -25.39 0.55
N SER A 9 7.72 -26.53 -0.08
CA SER A 9 7.74 -27.85 0.54
C SER A 9 8.76 -27.87 1.68
N GLY A 10 8.28 -27.62 2.90
CA GLY A 10 9.08 -27.60 4.12
C GLY A 10 8.20 -27.11 5.27
N GLY A 11 8.21 -27.81 6.40
CA GLY A 11 7.37 -27.45 7.56
C GLY A 11 7.51 -25.97 7.95
N LYS A 12 6.43 -25.40 8.49
CA LYS A 12 6.41 -23.99 8.90
C LYS A 12 7.27 -23.81 10.16
N ILE A 13 8.24 -22.91 10.09
CA ILE A 13 9.23 -22.64 11.13
C ILE A 13 8.97 -21.24 11.71
N ALA A 14 8.93 -21.10 13.04
CA ALA A 14 8.89 -19.81 13.73
C ALA A 14 10.20 -19.03 13.52
N GLN A 15 10.21 -17.71 13.81
CA GLN A 15 11.43 -16.89 13.74
C GLN A 15 12.61 -17.46 14.56
N ASP A 16 12.34 -18.32 15.55
CA ASP A 16 13.32 -18.99 16.40
C ASP A 16 13.65 -20.43 15.98
N GLY A 17 13.25 -20.86 14.78
CA GLY A 17 13.56 -22.21 14.29
C GLY A 17 12.60 -23.29 14.75
N ARG A 18 11.62 -23.00 15.62
CA ARG A 18 10.71 -24.03 16.15
C ARG A 18 9.59 -24.39 15.16
N PRO A 19 9.22 -25.68 15.05
CA PRO A 19 8.08 -26.08 14.25
C PRO A 19 6.80 -25.48 14.85
N VAL A 20 6.07 -24.71 14.03
CA VAL A 20 4.76 -24.17 14.44
C VAL A 20 3.65 -25.11 14.02
N LYS A 21 2.80 -25.48 14.98
CA LYS A 21 1.58 -26.25 14.70
C LYS A 21 0.44 -25.31 14.36
N LEU A 22 -0.15 -25.46 13.17
CA LEU A 22 -1.41 -24.79 12.83
C LEU A 22 -2.51 -25.35 13.75
N LEU A 23 -3.05 -24.51 14.63
CA LEU A 23 -4.10 -24.91 15.56
C LEU A 23 -5.48 -24.87 14.92
N ARG A 24 -5.79 -23.80 14.18
CA ARG A 24 -7.08 -23.59 13.54
C ARG A 24 -6.96 -22.58 12.40
N LYS A 25 -7.77 -22.77 11.36
CA LYS A 25 -8.00 -21.82 10.26
C LYS A 25 -9.51 -21.57 10.15
N PHE A 26 -9.89 -20.33 9.92
CA PHE A 26 -11.29 -19.94 9.68
C PHE A 26 -11.34 -18.92 8.56
N ALA A 27 -12.40 -18.96 7.76
CA ALA A 27 -12.66 -17.94 6.76
C ALA A 27 -13.18 -16.67 7.47
N VAL A 28 -12.61 -15.51 7.12
CA VAL A 28 -13.12 -14.21 7.60
C VAL A 28 -14.37 -13.81 6.81
N HIS A 29 -14.50 -14.32 5.59
CA HIS A 29 -15.65 -14.14 4.71
C HIS A 29 -15.69 -15.26 3.68
N GLU A 30 -16.89 -15.71 3.31
CA GLU A 30 -17.13 -16.69 2.27
C GLU A 30 -17.99 -16.04 1.20
N PHE A 31 -17.55 -16.11 -0.06
CA PHE A 31 -18.29 -15.58 -1.19
C PHE A 31 -19.25 -16.62 -1.74
N ASP A 32 -20.42 -16.16 -2.16
CA ASP A 32 -21.40 -16.99 -2.86
C ASP A 32 -21.08 -17.03 -4.36
N LEU A 33 -20.95 -18.24 -4.91
CA LEU A 33 -20.49 -18.48 -6.27
C LEU A 33 -21.61 -18.69 -7.29
N ARG A 34 -22.88 -18.62 -6.86
CA ARG A 34 -24.02 -18.72 -7.77
C ARG A 34 -23.96 -17.62 -8.84
N GLN A 35 -24.23 -17.93 -10.09
CA GLN A 35 -24.22 -16.97 -11.19
C GLN A 35 -25.64 -16.79 -11.73
N PHE A 36 -26.34 -15.73 -11.34
CA PHE A 36 -27.78 -15.56 -11.66
C PHE A 36 -28.16 -14.16 -12.16
N LYS A 37 -27.27 -13.17 -12.09
CA LYS A 37 -27.55 -11.81 -12.55
C LYS A 37 -27.19 -11.65 -14.02
N THR A 38 -28.16 -11.22 -14.82
CA THR A 38 -28.02 -11.09 -16.28
C THR A 38 -27.72 -9.67 -16.75
N ASP A 39 -27.38 -8.76 -15.84
CA ASP A 39 -26.95 -7.40 -16.14
C ASP A 39 -26.08 -6.81 -15.02
N SER A 40 -25.37 -5.71 -15.34
CA SER A 40 -24.37 -5.09 -14.47
C SER A 40 -24.93 -4.09 -13.45
N ARG A 41 -26.25 -3.85 -13.37
CA ARG A 41 -26.80 -2.69 -12.63
C ARG A 41 -26.48 -2.72 -11.13
N ASP A 42 -26.63 -3.87 -10.49
CA ASP A 42 -26.35 -3.99 -9.05
C ASP A 42 -24.85 -3.93 -8.75
N PHE A 43 -24.01 -4.50 -9.60
CA PHE A 43 -22.56 -4.30 -9.54
C PHE A 43 -22.20 -2.82 -9.61
N LEU A 44 -22.77 -2.07 -10.56
CA LEU A 44 -22.51 -0.64 -10.69
C LEU A 44 -22.97 0.17 -9.49
N ARG A 45 -24.11 -0.20 -8.89
CA ARG A 45 -24.60 0.40 -7.65
C ARG A 45 -23.64 0.12 -6.48
N ALA A 46 -23.22 -1.14 -6.31
CA ALA A 46 -22.27 -1.52 -5.27
C ALA A 46 -20.92 -0.83 -5.45
N PHE A 47 -20.43 -0.71 -6.69
CA PHE A 47 -19.19 -0.01 -7.00
C PHE A 47 -19.28 1.48 -6.65
N GLN A 48 -20.37 2.15 -7.03
CA GLN A 48 -20.59 3.56 -6.67
C GLN A 48 -20.61 3.75 -5.14
N GLN A 49 -21.30 2.87 -4.40
CA GLN A 49 -21.32 2.90 -2.93
C GLN A 49 -19.94 2.62 -2.32
N ALA A 50 -19.16 1.71 -2.92
CA ALA A 50 -17.81 1.41 -2.48
C ALA A 50 -16.86 2.60 -2.63
N VAL A 51 -16.97 3.36 -3.73
CA VAL A 51 -16.23 4.62 -3.92
C VAL A 51 -16.74 5.68 -2.94
N GLU A 52 -18.05 5.85 -2.78
CA GLU A 52 -18.65 6.81 -1.86
C GLU A 52 -18.16 6.59 -0.41
N LYS A 53 -18.15 5.34 0.06
CA LYS A 53 -17.62 4.97 1.37
C LYS A 53 -16.16 5.39 1.54
N ARG A 54 -15.36 5.32 0.47
CA ARG A 54 -13.91 5.55 0.48
C ARG A 54 -13.52 7.01 0.23
N VAL A 55 -14.40 7.88 -0.23
CA VAL A 55 -14.11 9.33 -0.32
C VAL A 55 -14.42 10.08 0.97
N ARG A 56 -15.16 9.46 1.90
CA ARG A 56 -15.44 10.02 3.23
C ARG A 56 -14.14 10.10 4.03
N SER A 57 -13.56 11.29 4.10
CA SER A 57 -12.32 11.57 4.83
C SER A 57 -12.23 13.05 5.16
N ASN A 58 -11.54 13.39 6.24
CA ASN A 58 -11.18 14.77 6.55
C ASN A 58 -10.07 15.27 5.61
N HIS A 59 -9.28 14.36 5.04
CA HIS A 59 -8.22 14.70 4.10
C HIS A 59 -8.70 14.64 2.65
N PRO A 60 -8.19 15.53 1.77
CA PRO A 60 -8.44 15.41 0.35
C PRO A 60 -7.90 14.10 -0.23
N SER A 61 -8.53 13.65 -1.31
CA SER A 61 -8.19 12.41 -2.01
C SER A 61 -7.62 12.67 -3.40
N PHE A 62 -6.83 11.72 -3.88
CA PHE A 62 -6.36 11.67 -5.26
C PHE A 62 -6.50 10.27 -5.85
N ILE A 63 -6.42 10.20 -7.17
CA ILE A 63 -6.35 8.95 -7.95
C ILE A 63 -5.07 8.94 -8.78
N GLY A 64 -4.53 7.74 -9.01
CA GLY A 64 -3.68 7.49 -10.16
C GLY A 64 -4.58 7.41 -11.40
N LEU A 65 -4.37 8.27 -12.39
CA LEU A 65 -5.18 8.31 -13.61
C LEU A 65 -4.37 7.75 -14.77
N SER A 66 -4.88 6.67 -15.35
CA SER A 66 -4.36 6.05 -16.57
C SER A 66 -5.39 6.14 -17.70
N SER A 67 -5.08 5.68 -18.91
CA SER A 67 -6.04 5.56 -20.02
C SER A 67 -6.94 4.31 -19.92
N GLY A 68 -6.70 3.45 -18.92
CA GLY A 68 -7.39 2.19 -18.70
C GLY A 68 -8.76 2.33 -18.02
N TYR A 69 -9.40 1.17 -17.79
CA TYR A 69 -10.75 1.06 -17.23
C TYR A 69 -10.84 1.44 -15.76
N ASP A 70 -9.89 0.99 -14.94
CA ASP A 70 -10.08 0.91 -13.48
C ASP A 70 -10.05 2.29 -12.82
N SER A 71 -9.00 3.06 -13.11
CA SER A 71 -8.89 4.47 -12.70
C SER A 71 -10.00 5.32 -13.31
N GLY A 72 -10.43 4.99 -14.54
CA GLY A 72 -11.52 5.67 -15.23
C GLY A 72 -12.87 5.46 -14.54
N ALA A 73 -13.16 4.23 -14.12
CA ALA A 73 -14.39 3.90 -13.39
C ALA A 73 -14.46 4.68 -12.07
N ILE A 74 -13.34 4.80 -11.36
CA ILE A 74 -13.24 5.63 -10.15
C ILE A 74 -13.50 7.10 -10.49
N GLN A 75 -12.87 7.67 -11.53
CA GLN A 75 -13.10 9.06 -11.93
C GLN A 75 -14.56 9.34 -12.31
N VAL A 76 -15.22 8.42 -13.02
CA VAL A 76 -16.65 8.51 -13.35
C VAL A 76 -17.49 8.54 -12.07
N ALA A 77 -17.22 7.65 -11.11
CA ALA A 77 -17.93 7.64 -9.83
C ALA A 77 -17.72 8.96 -9.06
N LEU A 78 -16.49 9.48 -9.00
CA LEU A 78 -16.18 10.77 -8.38
C LEU A 78 -16.93 11.93 -9.03
N LYS A 79 -16.94 12.01 -10.37
CA LYS A 79 -17.66 13.07 -11.09
C LYS A 79 -19.17 13.01 -10.82
N ARG A 80 -19.78 11.82 -10.83
CA ARG A 80 -21.21 11.63 -10.55
C ARG A 80 -21.61 12.10 -9.15
N MET A 81 -20.70 12.01 -8.19
CA MET A 81 -20.90 12.52 -6.82
C MET A 81 -20.52 13.99 -6.65
N GLY A 82 -20.02 14.66 -7.69
CA GLY A 82 -19.49 16.03 -7.56
C GLY A 82 -18.21 16.12 -6.70
N GLN A 83 -17.47 15.01 -6.54
CA GLN A 83 -16.31 14.95 -5.65
C GLN A 83 -15.07 15.50 -6.34
N SER A 84 -14.60 16.67 -5.87
CA SER A 84 -13.30 17.21 -6.29
C SER A 84 -12.15 16.35 -5.80
N HIS A 85 -11.14 16.16 -6.65
CA HIS A 85 -9.98 15.31 -6.39
C HIS A 85 -8.76 15.76 -7.21
N ALA A 86 -7.56 15.39 -6.78
CA ALA A 86 -6.39 15.45 -7.65
C ALA A 86 -6.28 14.17 -8.49
N SER A 87 -5.72 14.27 -9.68
CA SER A 87 -5.32 13.09 -10.46
C SER A 87 -3.84 13.18 -10.80
N TYR A 88 -3.15 12.04 -10.72
CA TYR A 88 -1.74 11.94 -11.04
C TYR A 88 -1.50 10.90 -12.13
N THR A 89 -0.76 11.28 -13.15
CA THR A 89 -0.39 10.43 -14.30
C THR A 89 1.12 10.53 -14.50
N ILE A 90 1.80 9.40 -14.68
CA ILE A 90 3.18 9.40 -15.18
C ILE A 90 3.12 9.24 -16.70
N PHE A 91 3.74 10.17 -17.43
CA PHE A 91 3.66 10.24 -18.90
C PHE A 91 4.01 8.91 -19.58
N SER A 92 5.16 8.30 -19.23
CA SER A 92 5.56 6.93 -19.57
C SER A 92 4.94 6.36 -20.85
N THR A 93 4.12 5.32 -20.77
CA THR A 93 3.42 4.68 -21.90
C THR A 93 1.93 5.05 -21.97
N GLU A 94 1.52 6.13 -21.30
CA GLU A 94 0.11 6.53 -21.24
C GLU A 94 -0.36 7.17 -22.55
N ASP A 95 -1.62 6.91 -22.92
CA ASP A 95 -2.27 7.59 -24.04
C ASP A 95 -2.69 9.00 -23.59
N MET A 96 -1.83 9.98 -23.88
CA MET A 96 -2.04 11.35 -23.44
C MET A 96 -3.23 12.03 -24.09
N ASP A 97 -3.67 11.60 -25.27
CA ASP A 97 -4.89 12.13 -25.89
C ASP A 97 -6.12 11.70 -25.09
N ILE A 98 -6.16 10.45 -24.63
CA ILE A 98 -7.22 9.96 -23.75
C ILE A 98 -7.16 10.66 -22.40
N ILE A 99 -5.98 10.78 -21.79
CA ILE A 99 -5.83 11.51 -20.52
C ILE A 99 -6.34 12.94 -20.67
N GLN A 100 -5.99 13.63 -21.75
CA GLN A 100 -6.42 14.99 -22.02
C GLN A 100 -7.96 15.08 -22.16
N ARG A 101 -8.57 14.18 -22.91
CA ARG A 101 -10.04 14.10 -23.02
C ARG A 101 -10.72 13.77 -21.66
N ARG A 102 -10.10 12.95 -20.80
CA ARG A 102 -10.61 12.64 -19.44
C ARG A 102 -10.59 13.86 -18.53
N ILE A 103 -9.52 14.65 -18.59
CA ILE A 103 -9.39 15.91 -17.84
C ILE A 103 -10.48 16.89 -18.28
N GLU A 104 -10.69 17.05 -19.59
CA GLU A 104 -11.75 17.90 -20.15
C GLU A 104 -13.14 17.42 -19.76
N TRP A 105 -13.40 16.12 -19.90
CA TRP A 105 -14.67 15.51 -19.50
C TRP A 105 -14.95 15.72 -18.02
N THR A 106 -13.93 15.64 -17.15
CA THR A 106 -14.10 15.83 -15.70
C THR A 106 -14.32 17.30 -15.32
N GLY A 107 -13.67 18.23 -16.03
CA GLY A 107 -13.86 19.67 -15.85
C GLY A 107 -13.28 20.19 -14.54
N SER A 108 -13.97 21.12 -13.88
CA SER A 108 -13.50 21.79 -12.66
C SER A 108 -13.41 20.90 -11.42
N LEU A 109 -13.81 19.63 -11.50
CA LEU A 109 -13.70 18.70 -10.37
C LEU A 109 -12.30 18.09 -10.22
N VAL A 110 -11.45 18.17 -11.25
CA VAL A 110 -10.12 17.57 -11.21
C VAL A 110 -9.01 18.61 -11.27
N GLU A 111 -8.03 18.45 -10.40
CA GLU A 111 -6.71 19.04 -10.58
C GLU A 111 -5.77 17.95 -11.11
N ALA A 112 -5.49 18.01 -12.41
CA ALA A 112 -4.70 17.02 -13.10
C ALA A 112 -3.21 17.36 -13.02
N ASN A 113 -2.40 16.37 -12.68
CA ASN A 113 -0.95 16.48 -12.52
C ASN A 113 -0.28 15.40 -13.38
N ILE A 114 0.37 15.81 -14.46
CA ILE A 114 1.12 14.93 -15.36
C ILE A 114 2.59 15.05 -15.02
N ILE A 115 3.23 13.93 -14.69
CA ILE A 115 4.64 13.86 -14.28
C ILE A 115 5.46 13.20 -15.38
N ILE A 116 6.53 13.87 -15.78
CA ILE A 116 7.61 13.28 -16.56
C ILE A 116 8.73 13.00 -15.56
N LEU A 117 8.84 11.73 -15.16
CA LEU A 117 9.78 11.28 -14.14
C LEU A 117 11.22 11.40 -14.67
N SER A 118 12.15 11.78 -13.80
CA SER A 118 13.59 11.74 -14.10
C SER A 118 14.29 10.62 -13.33
N GLU A 119 15.40 10.14 -13.89
CA GLU A 119 16.23 9.10 -13.29
C GLU A 119 16.80 9.54 -11.92
N PRO A 120 17.28 10.78 -11.72
CA PRO A 120 17.69 11.24 -10.39
C PRO A 120 16.59 11.14 -9.33
N ASP A 121 15.35 11.49 -9.69
CA ASP A 121 14.21 11.38 -8.76
C ASP A 121 13.80 9.92 -8.57
N ARG A 122 13.80 9.09 -9.63
CA ARG A 122 13.54 7.66 -9.51
C ARG A 122 14.52 6.97 -8.56
N ALA A 123 15.82 7.24 -8.71
CA ALA A 123 16.87 6.74 -7.83
C ALA A 123 16.76 7.28 -6.40
N ARG A 124 16.25 8.50 -6.22
CA ARG A 124 15.94 9.05 -4.89
C ARG A 124 14.81 8.27 -4.22
N GLU A 125 13.73 7.99 -4.96
CA GLU A 125 12.61 7.21 -4.43
C GLU A 125 13.02 5.76 -4.12
N GLU A 126 13.88 5.16 -4.95
CA GLU A 126 14.47 3.85 -4.66
C GLU A 126 15.18 3.84 -3.30
N ARG A 127 16.10 4.80 -3.07
CA ARG A 127 16.82 4.90 -1.79
C ARG A 127 15.86 5.11 -0.62
N PHE A 128 14.89 6.01 -0.78
CA PHE A 128 13.88 6.27 0.25
C PHE A 128 13.14 4.99 0.64
N LEU A 129 12.66 4.21 -0.34
CA LEU A 129 11.95 2.96 -0.07
C LEU A 129 12.84 1.91 0.57
N ARG A 130 14.12 1.81 0.19
CA ARG A 130 15.07 0.90 0.87
C ARG A 130 15.25 1.22 2.34
N GLU A 131 15.19 2.50 2.71
CA GLU A 131 15.38 2.97 4.08
C GLU A 131 14.09 2.94 4.92
N HIS A 132 12.92 3.15 4.30
CA HIS A 132 11.66 3.43 5.03
C HIS A 132 10.54 2.41 4.78
N SER A 133 10.68 1.49 3.81
CA SER A 133 9.71 0.42 3.58
C SER A 133 10.15 -0.88 4.24
N GLU A 134 9.18 -1.66 4.73
CA GLU A 134 9.44 -3.04 5.09
C GLU A 134 9.94 -3.84 3.87
N HIS A 135 10.81 -4.82 4.13
CA HIS A 135 11.29 -5.71 3.08
C HIS A 135 10.15 -6.58 2.55
N PHE A 136 9.94 -6.53 1.24
CA PHE A 136 8.94 -7.33 0.56
C PHE A 136 9.46 -7.84 -0.79
N THR A 137 9.22 -9.12 -1.04
CA THR A 137 9.51 -9.79 -2.31
C THR A 137 8.21 -10.29 -2.91
N PHE A 138 8.02 -10.01 -4.20
CA PHE A 138 6.85 -10.48 -4.95
C PHE A 138 6.81 -12.01 -5.03
N SER A 139 5.62 -12.58 -5.16
CA SER A 139 5.43 -14.04 -5.24
C SER A 139 6.05 -14.68 -6.49
N GLY A 140 6.39 -13.88 -7.50
CA GLY A 140 6.90 -14.35 -8.78
C GLY A 140 5.80 -14.74 -9.79
N LEU A 141 4.53 -14.78 -9.38
CA LEU A 141 3.44 -15.12 -10.30
C LEU A 141 3.32 -14.05 -11.40
N GLY A 142 3.23 -12.77 -11.02
CA GLY A 142 3.14 -11.66 -11.98
C GLY A 142 4.39 -10.78 -12.05
N ARG A 143 4.93 -10.39 -10.90
CA ARG A 143 6.16 -9.59 -10.79
C ARG A 143 7.22 -10.40 -10.05
N GLN A 144 8.47 -10.23 -10.45
CA GLN A 144 9.64 -10.84 -9.83
C GLN A 144 10.46 -9.77 -9.10
N GLY A 145 11.27 -10.19 -8.13
CA GLY A 145 12.19 -9.31 -7.39
C GLY A 145 11.58 -8.65 -6.16
N ALA A 146 12.33 -7.70 -5.60
CA ALA A 146 11.91 -6.96 -4.42
C ALA A 146 11.08 -5.73 -4.78
N LEU A 147 10.22 -5.30 -3.86
CA LEU A 147 9.43 -4.08 -3.99
C LEU A 147 10.28 -2.85 -4.29
N VAL A 148 11.44 -2.76 -3.63
CA VAL A 148 12.37 -1.64 -3.74
C VAL A 148 13.07 -1.57 -5.08
N ASP A 149 13.05 -2.65 -5.88
CA ASP A 149 13.65 -2.69 -7.22
C ASP A 149 12.59 -2.48 -8.32
N ASP A 150 11.32 -2.30 -7.96
CA ASP A 150 10.21 -2.13 -8.91
C ASP A 150 10.05 -0.67 -9.34
N PRO A 151 10.23 -0.32 -10.63
CA PRO A 151 10.04 1.05 -11.12
C PRO A 151 8.65 1.60 -10.83
N ALA A 152 7.60 0.75 -10.87
CA ALA A 152 6.26 1.20 -10.52
C ALA A 152 6.15 1.64 -9.05
N SER A 153 6.86 0.97 -8.13
CA SER A 153 7.00 1.45 -6.74
C SER A 153 7.69 2.82 -6.68
N HIS A 154 8.74 3.05 -7.47
CA HIS A 154 9.43 4.35 -7.51
C HIS A 154 8.52 5.47 -8.01
N GLY A 155 7.75 5.21 -9.08
CA GLY A 155 6.77 6.15 -9.62
C GLY A 155 5.67 6.49 -8.61
N LEU A 156 5.14 5.49 -7.91
CA LEU A 156 4.15 5.70 -6.84
C LEU A 156 4.75 6.49 -5.67
N SER A 157 5.96 6.14 -5.24
CA SER A 157 6.69 6.85 -4.18
C SER A 157 6.86 8.33 -4.51
N HIS A 158 7.22 8.65 -5.76
CA HIS A 158 7.32 10.04 -6.22
C HIS A 158 5.97 10.77 -6.09
N ILE A 159 4.88 10.17 -6.56
CA ILE A 159 3.53 10.75 -6.45
C ILE A 159 3.17 10.96 -4.98
N PHE A 160 3.42 9.97 -4.12
CA PHE A 160 3.10 10.00 -2.70
C PHE A 160 3.86 11.08 -1.94
N ARG A 161 5.15 11.25 -2.24
CA ARG A 161 5.93 12.38 -1.71
C ARG A 161 5.30 13.73 -2.08
N GLU A 162 4.87 13.89 -3.32
CA GLU A 162 4.25 15.13 -3.81
C GLU A 162 2.88 15.40 -3.15
N VAL A 163 2.00 14.39 -3.03
CA VAL A 163 0.68 14.58 -2.41
C VAL A 163 0.79 14.78 -0.90
N ARG A 164 1.77 14.15 -0.25
CA ARG A 164 2.04 14.29 1.18
C ARG A 164 2.39 15.73 1.55
N GLN A 165 3.27 16.37 0.76
CA GLN A 165 3.63 17.78 0.94
C GLN A 165 2.44 18.74 0.82
N ARG A 166 1.36 18.29 0.15
CA ARG A 166 0.13 19.04 -0.04
C ARG A 166 -0.97 18.68 0.96
N GLY A 167 -0.71 17.78 1.91
CA GLY A 167 -1.73 17.29 2.85
C GLY A 167 -2.86 16.49 2.18
N ILE A 168 -2.64 15.98 0.97
CA ILE A 168 -3.59 15.08 0.28
C ILE A 168 -3.20 13.65 0.68
N LEU A 169 -3.95 13.05 1.58
CA LEU A 169 -3.53 11.83 2.29
C LEU A 169 -4.31 10.57 1.91
N VAL A 170 -5.31 10.67 1.03
CA VAL A 170 -6.15 9.53 0.63
C VAL A 170 -5.91 9.16 -0.82
N TYR A 171 -5.37 7.96 -1.06
CA TYR A 171 -5.16 7.39 -2.40
C TYR A 171 -6.28 6.41 -2.74
N LEU A 172 -7.05 6.71 -3.78
CA LEU A 172 -8.05 5.79 -4.33
C LEU A 172 -7.42 5.00 -5.48
N SER A 173 -7.22 3.70 -5.28
CA SER A 173 -6.56 2.81 -6.22
C SER A 173 -7.53 1.94 -7.02
N GLY A 174 -7.18 1.67 -8.28
CA GLY A 174 -7.86 0.71 -9.14
C GLY A 174 -7.49 -0.76 -8.88
N THR A 175 -6.54 -1.03 -7.99
CA THR A 175 -6.08 -2.39 -7.64
C THR A 175 -7.24 -3.28 -7.20
N GLY A 176 -7.21 -4.54 -7.65
CA GLY A 176 -8.28 -5.53 -7.45
C GLY A 176 -9.18 -5.72 -8.67
N ALA A 177 -9.28 -4.72 -9.55
CA ALA A 177 -10.11 -4.85 -10.74
C ALA A 177 -9.57 -5.92 -11.71
N ASP A 178 -8.27 -5.93 -11.98
CA ASP A 178 -7.68 -6.92 -12.90
C ASP A 178 -7.81 -8.33 -12.35
N GLU A 179 -7.53 -8.51 -11.07
CA GLU A 179 -7.60 -9.77 -10.33
C GLU A 179 -9.01 -10.34 -10.28
N VAL A 180 -10.01 -9.52 -9.92
CA VAL A 180 -11.39 -9.96 -9.70
C VAL A 180 -12.18 -10.04 -11.00
N ILE A 181 -12.01 -9.07 -11.91
CA ILE A 181 -12.92 -8.88 -13.05
C ILE A 181 -12.38 -9.52 -14.32
N SER A 182 -11.06 -9.55 -14.52
CA SER A 182 -10.50 -9.96 -15.82
C SER A 182 -9.57 -11.15 -15.79
N ASP A 183 -9.02 -11.49 -14.61
CA ASP A 183 -7.92 -12.46 -14.51
C ASP A 183 -6.80 -12.16 -15.52
N TYR A 184 -6.50 -10.87 -15.76
CA TYR A 184 -5.48 -10.44 -16.72
C TYR A 184 -5.65 -11.00 -18.14
N GLY A 185 -6.89 -11.22 -18.58
CA GLY A 185 -7.22 -11.72 -19.91
C GLY A 185 -8.66 -11.41 -20.33
N HIS A 186 -9.03 -11.91 -21.50
CA HIS A 186 -10.41 -11.89 -21.98
C HIS A 186 -10.66 -12.98 -23.03
N GLY A 187 -11.83 -13.63 -22.97
CA GLY A 187 -12.26 -14.57 -24.00
C GLY A 187 -11.33 -15.78 -24.18
N GLY A 188 -10.60 -16.15 -23.13
CA GLY A 188 -9.64 -17.26 -23.11
C GLY A 188 -8.24 -16.84 -23.55
N ARG A 189 -8.08 -15.58 -24.00
CA ARG A 189 -6.77 -15.01 -24.33
C ARG A 189 -6.16 -14.36 -23.09
N LYS A 190 -5.03 -14.91 -22.66
CA LYS A 190 -4.18 -14.31 -21.62
C LYS A 190 -3.52 -13.05 -22.18
N PHE A 191 -3.66 -11.90 -21.49
CA PHE A 191 -2.88 -10.70 -21.81
C PHE A 191 -1.52 -10.74 -21.12
N PHE A 192 -1.46 -11.38 -19.95
CA PHE A 192 -0.22 -11.62 -19.23
C PHE A 192 -0.07 -13.11 -18.87
N PRO A 193 1.18 -13.62 -18.76
CA PRO A 193 1.44 -15.03 -18.44
C PRO A 193 0.79 -15.52 -17.15
N HIS A 194 0.60 -14.61 -16.19
CA HIS A 194 0.02 -14.89 -14.87
C HIS A 194 -1.52 -14.92 -14.84
N SER A 195 -2.17 -14.66 -15.97
CA SER A 195 -3.58 -14.96 -16.14
C SER A 195 -3.80 -16.47 -15.95
N SER A 196 -4.80 -16.83 -15.15
CA SER A 196 -5.08 -18.21 -14.78
C SER A 196 -5.81 -18.94 -15.92
N PHE A 197 -6.93 -18.37 -16.37
CA PHE A 197 -7.85 -18.93 -17.37
C PHE A 197 -8.16 -17.96 -18.52
N GLY A 198 -7.42 -16.84 -18.64
CA GLY A 198 -7.55 -15.93 -19.78
C GLY A 198 -8.85 -15.12 -19.77
N GLY A 199 -9.44 -14.88 -18.60
CA GLY A 199 -10.65 -14.07 -18.47
C GLY A 199 -11.88 -14.62 -19.22
N LEU A 200 -11.95 -15.93 -19.43
CA LEU A 200 -13.17 -16.64 -19.88
C LEU A 200 -13.83 -17.32 -18.70
N PHE A 201 -14.85 -16.68 -18.13
CA PHE A 201 -15.54 -17.19 -16.95
C PHE A 201 -16.45 -18.38 -17.32
N PRO A 202 -16.38 -19.52 -16.59
CA PRO A 202 -17.26 -20.66 -16.83
C PRO A 202 -18.67 -20.43 -16.30
N GLU A 203 -19.63 -21.26 -16.71
CA GLU A 203 -21.00 -21.26 -16.14
C GLU A 203 -21.02 -21.74 -14.68
N GLU A 204 -20.07 -22.60 -14.29
CA GLU A 204 -19.88 -23.06 -12.90
C GLU A 204 -18.63 -22.41 -12.30
N LEU A 205 -18.80 -21.30 -11.59
CA LEU A 205 -17.68 -20.49 -11.09
C LEU A 205 -16.77 -21.24 -10.10
N SER A 206 -17.29 -22.27 -9.42
CA SER A 206 -16.52 -23.14 -8.53
C SER A 206 -15.42 -23.95 -9.24
N GLU A 207 -15.47 -24.07 -10.57
CA GLU A 207 -14.42 -24.75 -11.34
C GLU A 207 -13.10 -23.96 -11.34
N VAL A 208 -13.17 -22.64 -11.18
CA VAL A 208 -12.01 -21.75 -11.21
C VAL A 208 -11.80 -20.97 -9.92
N PHE A 209 -12.80 -20.88 -9.04
CA PHE A 209 -12.73 -20.09 -7.80
C PHE A 209 -12.13 -20.85 -6.61
N PRO A 210 -11.25 -20.24 -5.80
CA PRO A 210 -10.55 -18.98 -6.10
C PRO A 210 -9.41 -19.24 -7.08
N TRP A 211 -9.29 -18.41 -8.11
CA TRP A 211 -8.15 -18.51 -9.01
C TRP A 211 -6.90 -17.91 -8.35
N PRO A 212 -5.68 -18.32 -8.75
CA PRO A 212 -4.43 -17.95 -8.10
C PRO A 212 -4.27 -16.45 -7.79
N SER A 213 -4.70 -15.59 -8.73
CA SER A 213 -4.58 -14.14 -8.64
C SER A 213 -5.66 -13.48 -7.77
N PHE A 214 -6.68 -14.20 -7.27
CA PHE A 214 -7.83 -13.58 -6.57
C PHE A 214 -7.53 -13.15 -5.13
N PHE A 215 -6.80 -13.97 -4.37
CA PHE A 215 -6.44 -13.67 -2.97
C PHE A 215 -4.94 -13.53 -2.77
N LEU A 216 -4.17 -14.47 -3.34
CA LEU A 216 -2.72 -14.49 -3.30
C LEU A 216 -2.19 -13.99 -4.65
N GLY A 217 -1.00 -14.45 -5.06
CA GLY A 217 -0.42 -14.08 -6.34
C GLY A 217 -0.39 -12.57 -6.52
N THR A 218 -0.90 -12.11 -7.67
CA THR A 218 -0.91 -10.68 -8.01
C THR A 218 -1.77 -9.82 -7.10
N GLN A 219 -2.90 -10.31 -6.56
CA GLN A 219 -3.71 -9.52 -5.61
C GLN A 219 -2.90 -9.14 -4.38
N ARG A 220 -2.25 -10.14 -3.75
CA ARG A 220 -1.38 -9.91 -2.60
C ARG A 220 -0.23 -9.01 -2.99
N ASP A 221 0.45 -9.34 -4.08
CA ASP A 221 1.68 -8.68 -4.49
C ASP A 221 1.48 -7.19 -4.76
N TYR A 222 0.44 -6.83 -5.52
CA TYR A 222 0.17 -5.43 -5.86
C TYR A 222 -0.49 -4.66 -4.71
N LEU A 223 -1.30 -5.32 -3.88
CA LEU A 223 -1.81 -4.71 -2.66
C LEU A 223 -0.67 -4.41 -1.68
N MET A 224 0.23 -5.35 -1.45
CA MET A 224 1.40 -5.14 -0.57
C MET A 224 2.33 -4.07 -1.11
N LYS A 225 2.51 -3.99 -2.43
CA LYS A 225 3.25 -2.88 -3.06
C LYS A 225 2.63 -1.53 -2.71
N GLU A 226 1.34 -1.36 -2.99
CA GLU A 226 0.68 -0.08 -2.76
C GLU A 226 0.62 0.27 -1.26
N GLU A 227 0.32 -0.68 -0.38
CA GLU A 227 0.27 -0.47 1.07
C GLU A 227 1.64 -0.09 1.65
N LEU A 228 2.72 -0.79 1.28
CA LEU A 228 4.05 -0.51 1.82
C LEU A 228 4.61 0.81 1.29
N VAL A 229 4.43 1.09 0.00
CA VAL A 229 4.86 2.37 -0.60
C VAL A 229 4.03 3.53 -0.05
N ALA A 230 2.71 3.39 0.06
CA ALA A 230 1.84 4.44 0.62
C ALA A 230 2.13 4.66 2.12
N GLY A 231 2.28 3.57 2.88
CA GLY A 231 2.62 3.59 4.30
C GLY A 231 3.93 4.31 4.60
N ALA A 232 4.97 4.09 3.77
CA ALA A 232 6.26 4.79 3.90
C ALA A 232 6.14 6.32 3.77
N HIS A 233 5.11 6.82 3.09
CA HIS A 233 4.81 8.26 2.95
C HIS A 233 3.69 8.76 3.86
N GLY A 234 3.11 7.90 4.70
CA GLY A 234 1.95 8.23 5.52
C GLY A 234 0.70 8.59 4.68
N ILE A 235 0.50 7.84 3.59
CA ILE A 235 -0.66 7.92 2.69
C ILE A 235 -1.56 6.71 2.92
N GLU A 236 -2.87 6.93 2.97
CA GLU A 236 -3.87 5.88 3.14
C GLU A 236 -4.34 5.36 1.77
N GLY A 237 -4.03 4.11 1.45
CA GLY A 237 -4.57 3.40 0.29
C GLY A 237 -6.02 2.94 0.51
N ARG A 238 -6.88 3.13 -0.49
CA ARG A 238 -8.29 2.71 -0.45
C ARG A 238 -8.67 2.04 -1.77
N TYR A 239 -9.26 0.85 -1.69
CA TYR A 239 -9.47 -0.06 -2.84
C TYR A 239 -10.96 -0.35 -3.07
N PRO A 240 -11.68 0.43 -3.90
CA PRO A 240 -13.11 0.23 -4.15
C PRO A 240 -13.43 -1.14 -4.75
N PHE A 241 -12.56 -1.68 -5.61
CA PHE A 241 -12.75 -2.98 -6.25
C PHE A 241 -12.65 -4.17 -5.30
N LEU A 242 -12.04 -3.97 -4.12
CA LEU A 242 -11.94 -4.98 -3.06
C LEU A 242 -13.04 -4.84 -2.00
N ASP A 243 -14.04 -3.98 -2.24
CA ASP A 243 -15.23 -3.97 -1.39
C ASP A 243 -15.98 -5.30 -1.52
N ARG A 244 -16.35 -5.89 -0.38
CA ARG A 244 -17.03 -7.20 -0.35
C ARG A 244 -18.31 -7.19 -1.19
N ALA A 245 -19.07 -6.09 -1.18
CA ALA A 245 -20.28 -5.98 -1.98
C ALA A 245 -19.95 -5.95 -3.48
N VAL A 246 -18.91 -5.21 -3.88
CA VAL A 246 -18.48 -5.13 -5.29
C VAL A 246 -18.02 -6.48 -5.81
N VAL A 247 -17.18 -7.17 -5.04
CA VAL A 247 -16.68 -8.51 -5.39
C VAL A 247 -17.85 -9.48 -5.46
N GLN A 248 -18.73 -9.51 -4.46
CA GLN A 248 -19.87 -10.41 -4.45
C GLN A 248 -20.83 -10.16 -5.62
N GLU A 249 -21.12 -8.89 -5.92
CA GLU A 249 -21.96 -8.51 -7.06
C GLU A 249 -21.36 -8.91 -8.40
N TYR A 250 -20.02 -8.88 -8.52
CA TYR A 250 -19.35 -9.39 -9.71
C TYR A 250 -19.48 -10.90 -9.83
N LEU A 251 -19.23 -11.64 -8.75
CA LEU A 251 -19.31 -13.10 -8.74
C LEU A 251 -20.73 -13.58 -9.11
N TRP A 252 -21.77 -12.84 -8.74
CA TRP A 252 -23.16 -13.13 -9.10
C TRP A 252 -23.55 -12.89 -10.56
N LEU A 253 -22.75 -12.16 -11.34
CA LEU A 253 -23.03 -12.00 -12.78
C LEU A 253 -22.92 -13.34 -13.51
N SER A 254 -23.80 -13.59 -14.46
CA SER A 254 -23.73 -14.76 -15.34
C SER A 254 -22.43 -14.75 -16.16
N ALA A 255 -21.98 -15.94 -16.56
CA ALA A 255 -20.83 -16.07 -17.47
C ALA A 255 -21.07 -15.26 -18.76
N SER A 256 -22.29 -15.29 -19.29
CA SER A 256 -22.68 -14.51 -20.47
C SER A 256 -22.45 -13.00 -20.31
N VAL A 257 -22.75 -12.42 -19.14
CA VAL A 257 -22.49 -11.00 -18.86
C VAL A 257 -20.99 -10.74 -18.74
N LYS A 258 -20.28 -11.52 -17.92
CA LYS A 258 -18.83 -11.37 -17.68
C LYS A 258 -18.02 -11.47 -18.98
N ASN A 259 -18.42 -12.38 -19.86
CA ASN A 259 -17.71 -12.67 -21.11
C ASN A 259 -18.16 -11.80 -22.30
N SER A 260 -19.20 -10.97 -22.15
CA SER A 260 -19.76 -10.19 -23.26
C SER A 260 -18.77 -9.19 -23.87
N ARG A 261 -17.88 -8.62 -23.05
CA ARG A 261 -16.79 -7.72 -23.45
C ARG A 261 -15.76 -7.60 -22.33
N TYR A 262 -14.56 -7.12 -22.65
CA TYR A 262 -13.50 -6.96 -21.66
C TYR A 262 -13.92 -6.02 -20.53
N LYS A 263 -13.88 -6.53 -19.29
CA LYS A 263 -14.36 -5.85 -18.07
C LYS A 263 -15.78 -5.31 -18.22
N ALA A 264 -16.71 -6.16 -18.68
CA ALA A 264 -18.06 -5.78 -19.11
C ALA A 264 -18.77 -4.75 -18.22
N PRO A 265 -18.88 -4.93 -16.89
CA PRO A 265 -19.55 -3.93 -16.06
C PRO A 265 -18.89 -2.55 -16.10
N LEU A 266 -17.55 -2.50 -16.13
CA LEU A 266 -16.83 -1.23 -16.24
C LEU A 266 -16.94 -0.64 -17.63
N HIS A 267 -16.95 -1.47 -18.68
CA HIS A 267 -17.22 -1.00 -20.01
C HIS A 267 -18.59 -0.31 -20.10
N ASP A 268 -19.64 -0.96 -19.59
CA ASP A 268 -21.01 -0.41 -19.57
C ASP A 268 -21.06 0.93 -18.79
N LEU A 269 -20.31 1.03 -17.69
CA LEU A 269 -20.20 2.26 -16.90
C LEU A 269 -19.58 3.41 -17.70
N LEU A 270 -18.44 3.15 -18.36
CA LEU A 270 -17.68 4.16 -19.07
C LEU A 270 -18.40 4.60 -20.34
N GLU A 271 -18.91 3.64 -21.13
CA GLU A 271 -19.69 3.88 -22.34
C GLU A 271 -20.97 4.67 -22.00
N GLY A 272 -21.73 4.23 -20.99
CA GLY A 272 -22.95 4.91 -20.55
C GLY A 272 -22.72 6.30 -19.97
N ALA A 273 -21.49 6.63 -19.55
CA ALA A 273 -21.11 7.96 -19.09
C ALA A 273 -20.53 8.85 -20.21
N GLY A 274 -20.35 8.33 -21.43
CA GLY A 274 -19.63 9.02 -22.50
C GLY A 274 -18.17 9.32 -22.11
N TYR A 275 -17.57 8.48 -21.28
CA TYR A 275 -16.23 8.69 -20.74
C TYR A 275 -15.16 8.21 -21.73
N PRO A 276 -14.04 8.91 -21.95
CA PRO A 276 -12.98 8.47 -22.86
C PRO A 276 -12.13 7.33 -22.29
N PHE A 277 -12.00 6.19 -22.99
CA PHE A 277 -11.13 5.08 -22.58
C PHE A 277 -10.70 4.21 -23.77
N LEU A 278 -9.65 3.40 -23.57
CA LEU A 278 -9.24 2.37 -24.54
C LEU A 278 -10.09 1.10 -24.36
N ALA A 279 -11.05 0.90 -25.26
CA ALA A 279 -11.91 -0.27 -25.22
C ALA A 279 -11.17 -1.55 -25.62
N GLY A 280 -11.31 -2.61 -24.83
CA GLY A 280 -10.73 -3.92 -25.14
C GLY A 280 -9.23 -4.07 -24.85
N GLU A 281 -8.58 -3.01 -24.39
CA GLU A 281 -7.15 -3.00 -24.09
C GLU A 281 -6.86 -2.99 -22.59
N LYS A 282 -5.79 -3.68 -22.22
CA LYS A 282 -5.26 -3.67 -20.86
C LYS A 282 -4.04 -2.76 -20.81
N VAL A 283 -4.21 -1.60 -20.18
CA VAL A 283 -3.14 -0.67 -19.86
C VAL A 283 -2.75 -0.82 -18.39
N GLY A 284 -1.45 -0.88 -18.13
CA GLY A 284 -0.86 -0.95 -16.78
C GLY A 284 -0.10 0.33 -16.44
N PHE A 285 0.06 0.59 -15.15
CA PHE A 285 0.91 1.68 -14.68
C PHE A 285 2.38 1.32 -14.89
N ASN A 286 3.15 2.24 -15.47
CA ASN A 286 4.55 2.04 -15.77
C ASN A 286 5.34 3.33 -15.52
N ALA A 287 6.54 3.22 -14.98
CA ALA A 287 7.40 4.37 -14.63
C ALA A 287 8.84 4.23 -15.14
N ASP A 288 9.11 3.25 -16.00
CA ASP A 288 10.45 2.94 -16.52
C ASP A 288 10.62 3.33 -18.00
N TYR A 289 9.65 4.05 -18.57
CA TYR A 289 9.67 4.49 -19.97
C TYR A 289 9.55 6.00 -20.05
N ASN A 290 10.18 6.59 -21.06
CA ASN A 290 10.25 8.05 -21.25
C ASN A 290 10.75 8.78 -19.99
N VAL A 291 11.64 8.13 -19.23
CA VAL A 291 12.29 8.71 -18.05
C VAL A 291 13.38 9.65 -18.53
N ARG A 292 13.43 10.85 -17.94
CA ARG A 292 14.47 11.83 -18.28
C ARG A 292 15.79 11.42 -17.65
N GLU A 293 16.86 11.42 -18.43
CA GLU A 293 18.19 11.02 -17.96
C GLU A 293 18.77 11.98 -16.92
N ASP A 294 18.45 13.28 -17.02
CA ASP A 294 18.99 14.32 -16.17
C ASP A 294 17.93 15.30 -15.61
N GLY A 295 18.38 16.05 -14.61
CA GLY A 295 17.58 17.07 -13.91
C GLY A 295 16.46 16.50 -13.04
N SER A 296 15.64 17.42 -12.52
CA SER A 296 14.45 17.09 -11.72
C SER A 296 13.27 16.73 -12.61
N SER A 297 12.37 15.89 -12.11
CA SER A 297 11.10 15.55 -12.75
C SER A 297 10.30 16.81 -13.06
N VAL A 298 9.59 16.80 -14.20
CA VAL A 298 8.70 17.90 -14.58
C VAL A 298 7.27 17.52 -14.29
N LYS A 299 6.54 18.45 -13.66
CA LYS A 299 5.12 18.31 -13.38
C LYS A 299 4.35 19.39 -14.13
N LEU A 300 3.39 18.96 -14.94
CA LEU A 300 2.44 19.81 -15.64
C LEU A 300 1.09 19.69 -14.91
N SER A 301 0.68 20.77 -14.26
CA SER A 301 -0.60 20.83 -13.54
C SER A 301 -1.65 21.57 -14.38
N ARG A 302 -2.86 21.02 -14.49
CA ARG A 302 -3.98 21.60 -15.23
C ARG A 302 -5.29 21.46 -14.45
N GLY A 303 -6.15 22.46 -14.58
CA GLY A 303 -7.45 22.51 -13.91
C GLY A 303 -7.41 23.29 -12.61
N ASN A 304 -8.58 23.74 -12.17
CA ASN A 304 -8.75 24.44 -10.90
C ASN A 304 -9.88 23.77 -10.12
N ALA A 305 -9.54 22.84 -9.24
CA ALA A 305 -10.48 22.24 -8.31
C ALA A 305 -10.56 23.11 -7.06
N ASP A 306 -11.30 24.22 -7.12
CA ASP A 306 -11.40 25.20 -6.02
C ASP A 306 -11.77 24.54 -4.67
N ALA A 307 -12.71 23.58 -4.70
CA ALA A 307 -13.11 22.83 -3.51
C ALA A 307 -11.98 21.90 -2.98
N LEU A 308 -11.15 21.34 -3.87
CA LEU A 308 -9.94 20.60 -3.46
C LEU A 308 -8.96 21.54 -2.77
N GLN A 309 -8.70 22.71 -3.35
CA GLN A 309 -7.78 23.69 -2.78
C GLN A 309 -8.25 24.19 -1.41
N GLY A 310 -9.57 24.40 -1.24
CA GLY A 310 -10.16 24.71 0.06
C GLY A 310 -9.86 23.63 1.10
N ARG A 311 -10.07 22.35 0.76
CA ARG A 311 -9.76 21.22 1.64
C ARG A 311 -8.26 21.05 1.91
N VAL A 312 -7.41 21.29 0.92
CA VAL A 312 -5.95 21.29 1.08
C VAL A 312 -5.50 22.38 2.06
N ARG A 313 -6.04 23.60 1.95
CA ARG A 313 -5.74 24.69 2.89
C ARG A 313 -6.20 24.36 4.31
N ALA A 314 -7.42 23.83 4.46
CA ALA A 314 -7.93 23.39 5.76
C ALA A 314 -7.04 22.28 6.38
N ALA A 315 -6.67 21.27 5.60
CA ALA A 315 -5.79 20.20 6.06
C ALA A 315 -4.38 20.70 6.42
N ALA A 316 -3.84 21.67 5.69
CA ALA A 316 -2.55 22.29 6.01
C ALA A 316 -2.61 23.08 7.33
N GLN A 317 -3.72 23.76 7.61
CA GLN A 317 -3.94 24.42 8.89
C GLN A 317 -3.98 23.40 10.04
N ASP A 318 -4.72 22.31 9.87
CA ASP A 318 -4.80 21.23 10.86
C ASP A 318 -3.42 20.58 11.13
N LEU A 319 -2.64 20.30 10.06
CA LEU A 319 -1.28 19.78 10.16
C LEU A 319 -0.34 20.75 10.88
N SER A 320 -0.48 22.06 10.65
CA SER A 320 0.33 23.07 11.33
C SER A 320 0.01 23.16 12.83
N SER A 321 -1.27 23.07 13.21
CA SER A 321 -1.70 23.05 14.61
C SER A 321 -1.34 21.74 15.33
N GLY A 322 -1.44 20.59 14.63
CA GLY A 322 -1.01 19.30 15.15
C GLY A 322 0.51 19.22 15.30
N GLY A 323 1.27 19.83 14.39
CA GLY A 323 2.73 19.92 14.47
C GLY A 323 3.22 20.68 15.71
N VAL A 324 2.51 21.72 16.14
CA VAL A 324 2.82 22.45 17.38
C VAL A 324 2.60 21.56 18.61
N LEU A 325 1.51 20.80 18.66
CA LEU A 325 1.23 19.87 19.75
C LEU A 325 2.23 18.70 19.80
N VAL A 326 2.62 18.16 18.64
CA VAL A 326 3.63 17.09 18.56
C VAL A 326 5.02 17.60 18.94
N ALA A 327 5.39 18.82 18.54
CA ALA A 327 6.66 19.42 18.96
C ALA A 327 6.72 19.64 20.48
N GLN A 328 5.62 20.11 21.08
CA GLN A 328 5.51 20.26 22.54
C GLN A 328 5.59 18.91 23.27
N GLN A 329 4.99 17.86 22.70
CA GLN A 329 5.09 16.52 23.27
C GLN A 329 6.51 15.94 23.14
N LEU A 330 7.18 16.16 22.00
CA LEU A 330 8.56 15.73 21.80
C LEU A 330 9.53 16.42 22.78
N GLU A 331 9.37 17.72 23.02
CA GLU A 331 10.15 18.44 24.03
C GLU A 331 9.92 17.88 25.44
N ALA A 332 8.66 17.53 25.77
CA ALA A 332 8.33 16.90 27.05
C ALA A 332 8.92 15.50 27.19
N ASP A 333 8.87 14.69 26.14
CA ASP A 333 9.41 13.33 26.10
C ASP A 333 10.96 13.35 26.17
N GLU A 334 11.61 14.30 25.50
CA GLU A 334 13.07 14.51 25.55
C GLU A 334 13.53 14.91 26.95
N ALA A 335 12.81 15.83 27.61
CA ALA A 335 13.08 16.21 29.00
C ALA A 335 12.89 15.02 29.97
N GLN A 336 11.89 14.17 29.72
CA GLN A 336 11.67 12.96 30.52
C GLN A 336 12.79 11.94 30.29
N LEU A 337 13.25 11.78 29.05
CA LEU A 337 14.35 10.88 28.71
C LEU A 337 15.66 11.32 29.39
N ASP A 338 15.97 12.61 29.36
CA ASP A 338 17.13 13.18 30.05
C ASP A 338 17.10 12.93 31.57
N ALA A 339 15.91 13.06 32.18
CA ALA A 339 15.72 12.76 33.60
C ALA A 339 15.98 11.27 33.91
N VAL A 340 15.53 10.36 33.04
CA VAL A 340 15.78 8.92 33.17
C VAL A 340 17.27 8.61 33.00
N VAL A 341 17.93 9.19 32.00
CA VAL A 341 19.37 9.01 31.77
C VAL A 341 20.19 9.51 32.97
N ALA A 342 19.83 10.66 33.53
CA ALA A 342 20.48 11.19 34.74
C ALA A 342 20.28 10.26 35.95
N ASP A 343 19.08 9.68 36.10
CA ASP A 343 18.82 8.70 37.17
C ASP A 343 19.63 7.42 37.00
N LEU A 344 19.71 6.88 35.78
CA LEU A 344 20.50 5.70 35.48
C LEU A 344 21.99 5.92 35.78
N ARG A 345 22.54 7.08 35.41
CA ARG A 345 23.94 7.45 35.75
C ARG A 345 24.17 7.50 37.26
N ARG A 346 23.21 8.01 38.04
CA ARG A 346 23.30 7.99 39.51
C ARG A 346 23.29 6.56 40.06
N ARG A 347 22.42 5.69 39.53
CA ARG A 347 22.37 4.28 39.94
C ARG A 347 23.67 3.54 39.60
N GLU A 348 24.22 3.79 38.42
CA GLU A 348 25.50 3.22 37.99
C GLU A 348 26.64 3.65 38.93
N ALA A 349 26.71 4.95 39.29
CA ALA A 349 27.68 5.44 40.28
C ALA A 349 27.53 4.74 41.64
N ASN A 350 26.30 4.55 42.12
CA ASN A 350 26.03 3.86 43.38
C ASN A 350 26.45 2.37 43.32
N VAL A 351 26.19 1.69 42.20
CA VAL A 351 26.61 0.29 41.99
C VAL A 351 28.13 0.17 41.96
N ASN A 352 28.82 1.08 41.29
CA ASN A 352 30.29 1.12 41.24
C ASN A 352 30.89 1.36 42.63
N GLN A 353 30.28 2.24 43.43
CA GLN A 353 30.68 2.46 44.81
C GLN A 353 30.49 1.19 45.65
N ALA A 354 29.30 0.58 45.60
CA ALA A 354 29.01 -0.64 46.34
C ALA A 354 29.93 -1.81 45.95
N THR A 355 30.28 -1.92 44.66
CA THR A 355 31.23 -2.93 44.16
C THR A 355 32.63 -2.70 44.72
N THR A 356 33.06 -1.44 44.83
CA THR A 356 34.33 -1.07 45.45
C THR A 356 34.36 -1.45 46.93
N GLU A 357 33.28 -1.15 47.66
CA GLU A 357 33.13 -1.50 49.08
C GLU A 357 33.17 -3.03 49.31
N VAL A 358 32.48 -3.80 48.45
CA VAL A 358 32.52 -5.27 48.49
C VAL A 358 33.94 -5.80 48.24
N PHE A 359 34.66 -5.25 47.25
CA PHE A 359 36.03 -5.67 46.95
C PHE A 359 37.01 -5.39 48.10
N GLN A 360 36.85 -4.23 48.77
CA GLN A 360 37.61 -3.89 49.97
C GLN A 360 37.33 -4.87 51.11
N ALA A 361 36.05 -5.17 51.38
CA ALA A 361 35.66 -6.12 52.41
C ALA A 361 36.20 -7.53 52.14
N GLN A 362 36.16 -8.00 50.89
CA GLN A 362 36.73 -9.29 50.49
C GLN A 362 38.25 -9.33 50.71
N SER A 363 38.95 -8.25 50.37
CA SER A 363 40.39 -8.13 50.56
C SER A 363 40.79 -8.16 52.05
N GLU A 364 40.03 -7.48 52.91
CA GLU A 364 40.24 -7.55 54.37
C GLU A 364 39.98 -8.94 54.94
N LEU A 365 38.93 -9.62 54.47
CA LEU A 365 38.57 -10.96 54.92
C LEU A 365 39.66 -11.96 54.54
N PHE A 366 40.16 -11.90 53.30
CA PHE A 366 41.30 -12.70 52.85
C PHE A 366 42.57 -12.43 53.68
N ARG A 367 42.84 -11.17 54.03
CA ARG A 367 43.99 -10.81 54.88
C ARG A 367 43.88 -11.46 56.27
N ARG A 368 42.69 -11.40 56.88
CA ARG A 368 42.42 -12.04 58.18
C ARG A 368 42.57 -13.56 58.12
N GLU A 369 42.10 -14.20 57.05
CA GLU A 369 42.29 -15.63 56.84
C GLU A 369 43.77 -16.00 56.76
N GLN A 370 44.60 -15.22 56.06
CA GLN A 370 46.05 -15.46 56.02
C GLN A 370 46.73 -15.25 57.37
N GLU A 371 46.32 -14.22 58.14
CA GLU A 371 46.82 -13.99 59.49
C GLU A 371 46.48 -15.18 60.42
N ILE A 372 45.27 -15.74 60.32
CA ILE A 372 44.84 -16.92 61.09
C ILE A 372 45.65 -18.16 60.69
N VAL A 373 45.83 -18.41 59.39
CA VAL A 373 46.63 -19.56 58.89
C VAL A 373 48.09 -19.44 59.33
N ALA A 374 48.68 -18.24 59.26
CA ALA A 374 50.04 -18.00 59.73
C ALA A 374 50.19 -18.24 61.25
N ALA A 375 49.22 -17.76 62.04
CA ALA A 375 49.21 -18.00 63.49
C ALA A 375 49.03 -19.48 63.84
N ALA A 376 48.22 -20.23 63.09
CA ALA A 376 48.06 -21.67 63.28
C ALA A 376 49.35 -22.44 62.98
N ASN A 377 50.07 -22.08 61.91
CA ASN A 377 51.33 -22.73 61.54
C ASN A 377 52.48 -22.42 62.52
N SER A 378 52.47 -21.28 63.22
CA SER A 378 53.48 -20.97 64.25
C SER A 378 53.26 -21.69 65.58
N TYR A 379 52.14 -22.42 65.74
CA TYR A 379 51.83 -23.20 66.94
C TYR A 379 52.26 -24.68 66.82
N ASP A 380 52.61 -25.15 65.61
CA ASP A 380 53.04 -26.53 65.32
C ASP A 380 54.58 -26.69 65.15
N GLU A 381 55.35 -25.60 65.30
CA GLU A 381 56.82 -25.59 65.50
C GLU A 381 57.17 -25.38 66.98
#